data_AF-F3G6Y6-F1
#
_entry.id   AF-F3G6Y6-F1
#
_cell.length_a   1.000
_cell.length_b   1.000
_cell.length_c   1.000
_cell.angle_alpha   90.00
_cell.angle_beta   90.00
_cell.angle_gamma   90.00
#
_symmetry.space_group_name_H-M   'P 1'
#
loop_
_entity.id
_entity.type
_entity.pdbx_description
1 polymer ?
#
loop_
_entity_poly.entity_id
_entity_poly.type
_entity_poly.pdbx_seq_one_letter_code
_entity_poly.pdbx_strand_id
1 'polypeptide(L)'
;MCDRCQKEKGEKTGTVAEPRFFLHPYFDAFLSEQILRVIIEPPYNAPSFRIAISSTLDAEQTAVVESHVRELEIEARFAHFFKDEIVRTWKQAAKMRSTRVPIELALQMFDDMYEPNTWQQLYHASVLGNADFIDYLQHGDLPEDV
;
A
#
# COMPACT_ATOMS: atom_id res chain seq x y z
N MET A 1 -5.11 16.48 3.36
CA MET A 1 -3.88 16.70 2.56
C MET A 1 -2.77 17.08 3.54
N CYS A 2 -1.65 16.34 3.63
CA CYS A 2 -0.62 16.59 4.64
C CYS A 2 0.41 17.65 4.20
N ASP A 3 1.05 18.33 5.17
CA ASP A 3 2.01 19.42 4.94
C ASP A 3 3.19 19.01 4.06
N ARG A 4 3.64 17.76 4.18
CA ARG A 4 4.73 17.22 3.36
C ARG A 4 4.33 17.10 1.89
N CYS A 5 3.08 16.72 1.59
CA CYS A 5 2.60 16.73 0.20
C CYS A 5 2.46 18.16 -0.35
N GLN A 6 2.14 19.14 0.48
CA GLN A 6 2.10 20.54 0.03
C GLN A 6 3.50 21.08 -0.29
N LYS A 7 4.53 20.67 0.46
CA LYS A 7 5.91 21.08 0.21
C LYS A 7 6.44 20.55 -1.14
N GLU A 8 6.15 19.30 -1.48
CA GLU A 8 6.57 18.69 -2.75
C GLU A 8 5.80 19.23 -3.97
N LYS A 9 4.57 19.71 -3.77
CA LYS A 9 3.78 20.35 -4.84
C LYS A 9 4.43 21.64 -5.37
N GLY A 10 5.02 22.44 -4.48
CA GLY A 10 5.65 23.71 -4.84
C GLY A 10 4.73 24.60 -5.70
N GLU A 11 5.27 25.14 -6.80
CA GLU A 11 4.53 25.92 -7.81
C GLU A 11 4.16 25.08 -9.06
N LYS A 12 4.24 23.74 -9.00
CA LYS A 12 4.01 22.89 -10.16
C LYS A 12 2.58 23.03 -10.66
N THR A 13 2.42 23.71 -11.78
CA THR A 13 1.18 23.81 -12.56
C THR A 13 1.30 22.92 -13.79
N GLY A 14 0.19 22.31 -14.22
CA GLY A 14 0.18 21.34 -15.31
C GLY A 14 0.72 21.89 -16.63
N THR A 15 1.00 20.98 -17.56
CA THR A 15 1.42 21.31 -18.93
C THR A 15 0.26 21.13 -19.91
N VAL A 16 0.47 21.51 -21.18
CA VAL A 16 -0.52 21.24 -22.25
C VAL A 16 -0.77 19.74 -22.44
N ALA A 17 0.25 18.91 -22.21
CA ALA A 17 0.13 17.45 -22.33
C ALA A 17 -0.39 16.78 -21.04
N GLU A 18 -0.13 17.38 -19.88
CA GLU A 18 -0.50 16.87 -18.57
C GLU A 18 -1.07 18.02 -17.74
N PRO A 19 -2.36 18.35 -17.94
CA PRO A 19 -2.95 19.59 -17.42
C PRO A 19 -3.04 19.61 -15.90
N ARG A 20 -2.87 18.46 -15.24
CA ARG A 20 -2.98 18.33 -13.80
C ARG A 20 -2.08 17.22 -13.26
N PHE A 21 -1.24 17.58 -12.30
CA PHE A 21 -0.32 16.63 -11.67
C PHE A 21 -0.84 16.01 -10.37
N PHE A 22 -1.80 16.64 -9.70
CA PHE A 22 -2.16 16.26 -8.34
C PHE A 22 -3.65 16.02 -8.17
N LEU A 23 -3.96 15.05 -7.32
CA LEU A 23 -5.30 14.81 -6.81
C LEU A 23 -5.76 15.96 -5.89
N HIS A 24 -7.03 16.29 -6.02
CA HIS A 24 -7.75 17.26 -5.22
C HIS A 24 -8.89 16.57 -4.44
N PRO A 25 -8.77 16.42 -3.11
CA PRO A 25 -9.71 15.66 -2.28
C PRO A 25 -11.18 16.05 -2.41
N TYR A 26 -11.47 17.31 -2.76
CA TYR A 26 -12.85 17.81 -2.88
C TYR A 26 -13.40 17.83 -4.31
N PHE A 27 -12.54 17.74 -5.33
CA PHE A 27 -12.97 17.85 -6.74
C PHE A 27 -12.90 16.52 -7.47
N ASP A 28 -12.14 15.56 -6.95
CA ASP A 28 -12.04 14.22 -7.51
C ASP A 28 -13.01 13.28 -6.80
N ALA A 29 -14.24 13.22 -7.27
CA ALA A 29 -15.27 12.35 -6.71
C ALA A 29 -14.87 10.87 -6.71
N PHE A 30 -14.03 10.44 -7.67
CA PHE A 30 -13.53 9.06 -7.77
C PHE A 30 -12.60 8.65 -6.59
N LEU A 31 -12.19 9.60 -5.74
CA LEU A 31 -11.46 9.31 -4.50
C LEU A 31 -12.35 8.78 -3.37
N SER A 32 -13.66 8.67 -3.58
CA SER A 32 -14.55 7.97 -2.64
C SER A 32 -14.26 6.47 -2.56
N GLU A 33 -13.65 5.91 -3.60
CA GLU A 33 -13.25 4.52 -3.70
C GLU A 33 -11.74 4.34 -3.46
N GLN A 34 -11.32 3.11 -3.18
CA GLN A 34 -9.89 2.78 -3.07
C GLN A 34 -9.23 2.78 -4.46
N ILE A 35 -8.40 3.78 -4.74
CA ILE A 35 -7.78 3.97 -6.07
C ILE A 35 -6.35 3.43 -6.17
N LEU A 36 -5.71 3.11 -5.05
CA LEU A 36 -4.35 2.58 -4.98
C LEU A 36 -4.36 1.20 -4.33
N ARG A 37 -3.38 0.38 -4.70
CA ARG A 37 -3.07 -0.90 -4.07
C ARG A 37 -1.56 -1.02 -3.88
N VAL A 38 -1.15 -1.59 -2.75
CA VAL A 38 0.23 -2.02 -2.57
C VAL A 38 0.38 -3.40 -3.20
N ILE A 39 1.50 -3.70 -3.82
CA ILE A 39 1.79 -5.05 -4.31
C ILE A 39 3.08 -5.49 -3.66
N ILE A 40 3.01 -6.64 -2.99
CA ILE A 40 4.11 -7.27 -2.28
C ILE A 40 4.66 -8.37 -3.20
N GLU A 41 5.91 -8.23 -3.61
CA GLU A 41 6.53 -9.14 -4.58
C GLU A 41 7.62 -9.99 -3.90
N PRO A 42 7.80 -11.25 -4.34
CA PRO A 42 8.85 -12.11 -3.84
C PRO A 42 10.25 -11.59 -4.21
N PRO A 43 11.31 -12.04 -3.50
CA PRO A 43 11.30 -13.11 -2.50
C PRO A 43 10.76 -12.63 -1.14
N TYR A 44 9.88 -13.41 -0.50
CA TYR A 44 9.15 -12.97 0.70
C TYR A 44 9.96 -12.88 1.99
N ASN A 45 11.21 -13.32 1.99
CA ASN A 45 12.18 -13.05 3.06
C ASN A 45 12.87 -11.68 2.89
N ALA A 46 12.72 -11.04 1.73
CA ALA A 46 13.19 -9.69 1.43
C ALA A 46 12.28 -9.05 0.35
N PRO A 47 10.98 -8.84 0.63
CA PRO A 47 10.02 -8.48 -0.39
C PRO A 47 10.24 -7.07 -0.92
N SER A 48 9.92 -6.87 -2.20
CA SER A 48 9.79 -5.55 -2.81
C SER A 48 8.33 -5.09 -2.80
N PHE A 49 8.15 -3.78 -2.90
CA PHE A 49 6.85 -3.15 -2.93
C PHE A 49 6.72 -2.27 -4.16
N ARG A 50 5.54 -2.28 -4.77
CA ARG A 50 5.14 -1.31 -5.78
C ARG A 50 3.71 -0.83 -5.55
N ILE A 51 3.39 0.34 -6.06
CA ILE A 51 2.03 0.89 -6.04
C ILE A 51 1.37 0.59 -7.38
N ALA A 52 0.19 -0.01 -7.33
CA ALA A 52 -0.68 -0.18 -8.48
C ALA A 52 -1.91 0.71 -8.38
N ILE A 53 -2.38 1.17 -9.53
CA ILE A 53 -3.58 1.99 -9.66
C ILE A 53 -4.77 1.06 -9.95
N SER A 54 -5.93 1.42 -9.42
CA SER A 54 -7.16 0.65 -9.65
C SER A 54 -7.51 0.61 -11.14
N SER A 55 -7.89 -0.57 -11.63
CA SER A 55 -8.37 -0.76 -13.00
C SER A 55 -9.80 -0.25 -13.23
N THR A 56 -10.46 0.26 -12.17
CA THR A 56 -11.80 0.84 -12.25
C THR A 56 -11.79 2.30 -12.71
N LEU A 57 -10.61 2.93 -12.75
CA LEU A 57 -10.45 4.30 -13.22
C LEU A 57 -10.48 4.36 -14.74
N ASP A 58 -11.06 5.43 -15.28
CA ASP A 58 -10.91 5.74 -16.70
C ASP A 58 -9.49 6.25 -17.03
N ALA A 59 -9.21 6.48 -18.31
CA ALA A 59 -7.89 6.90 -18.77
C ALA A 59 -7.46 8.27 -18.23
N GLU A 60 -8.39 9.22 -18.07
CA GLU A 60 -8.08 10.57 -17.58
C GLU A 60 -7.79 10.53 -16.07
N GLN A 61 -8.62 9.81 -15.32
CA GLN A 61 -8.43 9.58 -13.90
C GLN A 61 -7.12 8.85 -13.63
N THR A 62 -6.84 7.78 -14.38
CA THR A 62 -5.59 7.01 -14.28
C THR A 62 -4.40 7.92 -14.50
N ALA A 63 -4.40 8.72 -15.56
CA ALA A 63 -3.31 9.63 -15.86
C ALA A 63 -3.01 10.57 -14.69
N VAL A 64 -4.03 11.19 -14.09
CA VAL A 64 -3.80 12.11 -12.96
C VAL A 64 -3.35 11.40 -11.69
N VAL A 65 -3.81 10.17 -11.44
CA VAL A 65 -3.31 9.36 -10.32
C VAL A 65 -1.85 8.98 -10.55
N GLU A 66 -1.46 8.59 -11.77
CA GLU A 66 -0.07 8.31 -12.15
C GLU A 66 0.82 9.54 -11.93
N SER A 67 0.38 10.70 -12.40
CA SER A 67 1.05 11.98 -12.14
C SER A 67 1.24 12.18 -10.64
N HIS A 68 0.18 11.99 -9.85
CA HIS A 68 0.22 12.24 -8.43
C HIS A 68 1.19 11.32 -7.69
N VAL A 69 1.17 10.03 -8.03
CA VAL A 69 2.08 9.01 -7.46
C VAL A 69 3.53 9.33 -7.80
N ARG A 70 3.79 9.69 -9.08
CA ARG A 70 5.13 10.02 -9.58
C ARG A 70 5.67 11.31 -8.98
N GLU A 71 4.93 12.41 -9.08
CA GLU A 71 5.39 13.74 -8.66
C GLU A 71 5.58 13.84 -7.14
N LEU A 72 4.91 13.00 -6.35
CA LEU A 72 5.11 12.92 -4.92
C LEU A 72 6.06 11.80 -4.49
N GLU A 73 6.65 11.05 -5.43
CA GLU A 73 7.52 9.91 -5.16
C GLU A 73 6.95 8.96 -4.09
N ILE A 74 5.66 8.63 -4.22
CA ILE A 74 4.91 7.92 -3.17
C ILE A 74 5.58 6.60 -2.78
N GLU A 75 6.05 5.82 -3.75
CA GLU A 75 6.77 4.56 -3.49
C GLU A 75 8.00 4.77 -2.60
N ALA A 76 8.87 5.71 -2.97
CA ALA A 76 10.08 6.00 -2.19
C ALA A 76 9.75 6.53 -0.79
N ARG A 77 8.71 7.37 -0.67
CA ARG A 77 8.29 7.96 0.61
C ARG A 77 7.75 6.94 1.60
N PHE A 78 7.02 5.93 1.12
CA PHE A 78 6.42 4.91 1.96
C PHE A 78 7.24 3.61 2.04
N ALA A 79 8.37 3.51 1.31
CA ALA A 79 9.24 2.35 1.35
C ALA A 79 9.68 1.96 2.77
N HIS A 80 10.04 2.94 3.63
CA HIS A 80 10.39 2.64 5.02
C HIS A 80 9.18 2.16 5.83
N PHE A 81 8.03 2.79 5.63
CA PHE A 81 6.79 2.38 6.29
C PHE A 81 6.43 0.92 5.93
N PHE A 82 6.47 0.54 4.66
CA PHE A 82 6.17 -0.84 4.24
C PHE A 82 7.19 -1.86 4.76
N LYS A 83 8.47 -1.47 4.87
CA LYS A 83 9.49 -2.29 5.53
C LYS A 83 9.21 -2.49 7.02
N ASP A 84 8.75 -1.46 7.71
CA ASP A 84 8.40 -1.60 9.13
C ASP A 84 7.16 -2.50 9.30
N GLU A 85 6.17 -2.35 8.42
CA GLU A 85 4.96 -3.19 8.44
C GLU A 85 5.27 -4.66 8.13
N ILE A 86 6.17 -4.97 7.17
CA ILE A 86 6.55 -6.36 6.89
C ILE A 86 7.21 -7.04 8.08
N VAL A 87 8.09 -6.31 8.78
CA VAL A 87 8.74 -6.75 10.02
C VAL A 87 7.69 -7.03 11.10
N ARG A 88 6.68 -6.18 11.24
CA ARG A 88 5.56 -6.42 12.18
C ARG A 88 4.76 -7.66 11.79
N THR A 89 4.45 -7.84 10.51
CA THR A 89 3.73 -9.01 10.00
C THR A 89 4.52 -10.30 10.22
N TRP A 90 5.84 -10.32 9.99
CA TRP A 90 6.68 -11.49 10.31
C TRP A 90 6.67 -11.84 11.79
N LYS A 91 6.82 -10.85 12.68
CA LYS A 91 6.72 -11.05 14.14
C LYS A 91 5.38 -11.65 14.55
N GLN A 92 4.31 -11.15 13.96
CA GLN A 92 2.96 -11.60 14.22
C GLN A 92 2.76 -13.03 13.73
N ALA A 93 3.18 -13.32 12.50
CA ALA A 93 3.17 -14.67 11.92
C ALA A 93 3.96 -15.65 12.79
N ALA A 94 5.18 -15.32 13.22
CA ALA A 94 6.00 -16.15 14.09
C ALA A 94 5.29 -16.50 15.40
N LYS A 95 4.63 -15.51 16.03
CA LYS A 95 3.82 -15.74 17.24
C LYS A 95 2.60 -16.62 16.94
N MET A 96 1.93 -16.38 15.83
CA MET A 96 0.70 -17.11 15.45
C MET A 96 0.96 -18.56 15.04
N ARG A 97 2.12 -18.88 14.44
CA ARG A 97 2.52 -20.26 14.15
C ARG A 97 2.59 -21.16 15.38
N SER A 98 2.80 -20.58 16.57
CA SER A 98 2.75 -21.33 17.83
C SER A 98 1.31 -21.67 18.27
N THR A 99 0.31 -21.07 17.64
CA THR A 99 -1.12 -21.29 17.88
C THR A 99 -1.70 -22.24 16.83
N ARG A 100 -2.92 -22.74 17.06
CA ARG A 100 -3.66 -23.54 16.06
C ARG A 100 -4.54 -22.69 15.13
N VAL A 101 -4.38 -21.37 15.13
CA VAL A 101 -5.19 -20.45 14.32
C VAL A 101 -4.49 -20.23 12.98
N PRO A 102 -5.19 -20.37 11.84
CA PRO A 102 -4.64 -19.99 10.54
C PRO A 102 -4.24 -18.50 10.53
N ILE A 103 -3.05 -18.18 10.01
CA ILE A 103 -2.53 -16.80 9.99
C ILE A 103 -3.46 -15.85 9.25
N GLU A 104 -4.07 -16.30 8.15
CA GLU A 104 -5.03 -15.49 7.39
C GLU A 104 -6.19 -15.01 8.26
N LEU A 105 -6.84 -15.93 8.99
CA LEU A 105 -7.95 -15.59 9.90
C LEU A 105 -7.47 -14.64 11.00
N ALA A 106 -6.27 -14.89 11.52
CA ALA A 106 -5.71 -14.09 12.58
C ALA A 106 -5.36 -12.67 12.10
N LEU A 107 -4.90 -12.50 10.86
CA LEU A 107 -4.67 -11.19 10.22
C LEU A 107 -6.01 -10.47 9.93
N GLN A 108 -7.01 -11.19 9.39
CA GLN A 108 -8.35 -10.63 9.15
C GLN A 108 -8.96 -9.99 10.41
N MET A 109 -8.74 -10.56 11.59
CA MET A 109 -9.22 -9.98 12.85
C MET A 109 -8.65 -8.59 13.16
N PHE A 110 -7.51 -8.21 12.58
CA PHE A 110 -6.92 -6.87 12.73
C PHE A 110 -7.39 -5.91 11.63
N ASP A 111 -7.99 -6.39 10.53
CA ASP A 111 -8.43 -5.57 9.40
C ASP A 111 -9.50 -4.56 9.82
N ASP A 112 -10.45 -5.00 10.65
CA ASP A 112 -11.55 -4.19 11.19
C ASP A 112 -11.07 -3.00 12.05
N MET A 113 -9.79 -2.97 12.43
CA MET A 113 -9.22 -1.88 13.22
C MET A 113 -8.69 -0.71 12.37
N TYR A 114 -8.51 -0.90 11.06
CA TYR A 114 -7.94 0.13 10.20
C TYR A 114 -9.03 0.96 9.54
N GLU A 115 -8.88 2.29 9.62
CA GLU A 115 -9.74 3.18 8.84
C GLU A 115 -9.54 2.92 7.33
N PRO A 116 -10.61 2.95 6.52
CA PRO A 116 -10.52 2.80 5.08
C PRO A 116 -9.58 3.83 4.45
N ASN A 117 -8.93 3.47 3.34
CA ASN A 117 -8.05 4.37 2.57
C ASN A 117 -6.86 4.93 3.38
N THR A 118 -6.38 4.17 4.37
CA THR A 118 -5.10 4.42 5.06
C THR A 118 -3.99 3.55 4.48
N TRP A 119 -2.73 3.98 4.63
CA TRP A 119 -1.59 3.17 4.16
C TRP A 119 -1.50 1.82 4.86
N GLN A 120 -1.91 1.75 6.13
CA GLN A 120 -2.05 0.53 6.90
C GLN A 120 -3.09 -0.40 6.28
N GLN A 121 -4.30 0.11 6.00
CA GLN A 121 -5.35 -0.69 5.36
C GLN A 121 -4.93 -1.16 3.96
N LEU A 122 -4.30 -0.30 3.16
CA LEU A 122 -3.77 -0.68 1.85
C LEU A 122 -2.74 -1.80 1.96
N TYR A 123 -1.80 -1.69 2.89
CA TYR A 123 -0.80 -2.73 3.14
C TYR A 123 -1.47 -4.05 3.57
N HIS A 124 -2.39 -4.00 4.52
CA HIS A 124 -3.04 -5.19 5.07
C HIS A 124 -3.91 -5.90 4.03
N ALA A 125 -4.68 -5.15 3.25
CA ALA A 125 -5.43 -5.68 2.11
C ALA A 125 -4.51 -6.37 1.10
N SER A 126 -3.30 -5.84 0.88
CA SER A 126 -2.29 -6.46 0.01
C SER A 126 -1.68 -7.73 0.57
N VAL A 127 -1.54 -7.85 1.89
CA VAL A 127 -1.13 -9.11 2.54
C VAL A 127 -2.24 -10.16 2.38
N LEU A 128 -3.47 -9.83 2.74
CA LEU A 128 -4.61 -10.75 2.66
C LEU A 128 -4.93 -11.16 1.21
N GLY A 129 -4.72 -10.25 0.25
CA GLY A 129 -4.92 -10.53 -1.17
C GLY A 129 -3.79 -11.32 -1.83
N ASN A 130 -2.74 -11.69 -1.10
CA ASN A 130 -1.55 -12.38 -1.64
C ASN A 130 -1.41 -13.77 -1.03
N ALA A 131 -2.07 -14.76 -1.65
CA ALA A 131 -2.08 -16.14 -1.18
C ALA A 131 -0.67 -16.74 -1.02
N ASP A 132 0.24 -16.44 -1.94
CA ASP A 132 1.63 -16.92 -1.89
C ASP A 132 2.39 -16.31 -0.70
N PHE A 133 2.12 -15.04 -0.38
CA PHE A 133 2.72 -14.43 0.81
C PHE A 133 2.10 -14.97 2.10
N ILE A 134 0.78 -15.21 2.14
CA ILE A 134 0.11 -15.88 3.27
C ILE A 134 0.68 -17.28 3.49
N ASP A 135 0.89 -18.06 2.43
CA ASP A 135 1.52 -19.38 2.51
C ASP A 135 2.94 -19.28 3.07
N TYR A 136 3.74 -18.34 2.57
CA TYR A 136 5.06 -18.05 3.13
C TYR A 136 4.99 -17.66 4.61
N LEU A 137 4.03 -16.82 5.02
CA LEU A 137 3.84 -16.47 6.42
C LEU A 137 3.45 -17.67 7.27
N GLN A 138 2.76 -18.67 6.74
CA GLN A 138 2.36 -19.87 7.46
C GLN A 138 3.46 -20.94 7.51
N HIS A 139 4.21 -21.13 6.43
CA HIS A 139 5.08 -22.30 6.24
C HIS A 139 6.54 -21.97 5.91
N GLY A 140 6.84 -20.77 5.40
CA GLY A 140 8.19 -20.39 4.96
C GLY A 140 9.15 -20.07 6.10
N ASP A 141 10.43 -19.89 5.78
CA ASP A 141 11.45 -19.50 6.77
C ASP A 141 11.40 -18.00 7.03
N LEU A 142 10.76 -17.62 8.15
CA LEU A 142 10.73 -16.22 8.58
C LEU A 142 12.14 -15.80 9.03
N PRO A 143 12.55 -14.54 8.82
CA PRO A 143 13.86 -14.08 9.28
C PRO A 143 13.98 -14.21 10.80
N GLU A 144 15.16 -14.62 11.30
CA GLU A 144 15.36 -14.93 12.74
C GLU A 144 15.51 -13.66 13.61
N ASP A 145 15.97 -12.55 13.02
CA ASP A 145 16.32 -11.29 13.73
C ASP A 145 15.21 -10.23 13.69
N VAL A 146 13.96 -10.63 13.44
CA VAL A 146 12.83 -9.69 13.42
C VAL A 146 12.41 -9.34 14.84
#